data_AF-A0A929F4I8-F1
#
_entry.id   AF-A0A929F4I8-F1
#
_cell.length_a   1.000
_cell.length_b   1.000
_cell.length_c   1.000
_cell.angle_alpha   90.00
_cell.angle_beta   90.00
_cell.angle_gamma   90.00
#
_symmetry.space_group_name_H-M   'P 1'
#
loop_
_entity.id
_entity.type
_entity.pdbx_description
1 polymer ?
#
loop_
_entity_poly.entity_id
_entity_poly.type
_entity_poly.pdbx_seq_one_letter_code
_entity_poly.pdbx_strand_id
1 'polypeptide(L)' 'MSILHIASIPFLLGSFFFFLAATVGLLRFPDFFCRLHATGKGDTLAVLLSLIG' A
#
# COMPACT_ATOMS: atom_id res chain seq x y z
N MET A 1 -0.93 26.91 4.28
CA MET A 1 -1.08 25.46 4.02
C MET A 1 -2.01 25.29 2.85
N SER A 2 -1.45 25.10 1.66
CA SER A 2 -2.19 24.91 0.41
C SER A 2 -3.12 23.70 0.52
N ILE A 3 -4.27 23.72 -0.15
CA ILE A 3 -5.24 22.60 -0.15
C ILE A 3 -4.57 21.28 -0.55
N LEU A 4 -3.53 21.35 -1.38
CA LEU A 4 -2.74 20.20 -1.82
C LEU A 4 -2.00 19.51 -0.66
N HIS A 5 -1.42 20.27 0.28
CA HIS A 5 -0.72 19.67 1.42
C HIS A 5 -1.67 18.90 2.34
N ILE A 6 -2.90 19.39 2.51
CA ILE A 6 -3.91 18.69 3.32
C ILE A 6 -4.39 17.42 2.61
N ALA A 7 -4.43 17.43 1.26
CA ALA A 7 -4.85 16.30 0.44
C ALA A 7 -3.79 15.20 0.32
N SER A 8 -2.50 15.54 0.39
CA SER A 8 -1.38 14.57 0.39
C SER A 8 -1.36 13.65 1.61
N ILE A 9 -1.76 14.16 2.78
CA ILE A 9 -1.72 13.44 4.07
C ILE A 9 -2.50 12.12 4.04
N PRO A 10 -3.79 12.07 3.64
CA PRO A 10 -4.53 10.81 3.58
C PRO A 10 -3.99 9.85 2.52
N PHE A 11 -3.44 10.34 1.41
CA PHE A 11 -2.83 9.50 0.38
C PHE A 11 -1.56 8.79 0.90
N LEU A 12 -0.69 9.53 1.60
CA LEU A 12 0.51 8.96 2.24
C LEU A 12 0.18 7.98 3.38
N LEU A 13 -0.87 8.27 4.16
CA LEU A 13 -1.34 7.34 5.19
C LEU A 13 -1.91 6.05 4.58
N GLY A 14 -2.68 6.19 3.50
CA GLY A 14 -3.19 5.04 2.78
C GLY A 14 -2.08 4.19 2.17
N SER A 15 -1.02 4.81 1.63
CA SER A 15 0.06 4.07 0.96
C SER A 15 0.81 3.22 1.97
N PHE A 16 1.07 3.79 3.15
CA PHE A 16 1.64 3.08 4.28
C PHE A 16 0.78 1.90 4.75
N PHE A 17 -0.54 2.10 4.85
CA PHE A 17 -1.46 1.02 5.22
C PHE A 17 -1.44 -0.14 4.21
N PHE A 18 -1.49 0.16 2.90
CA PHE A 18 -1.43 -0.87 1.86
C PHE A 18 -0.09 -1.61 1.84
N PHE A 19 1.01 -0.91 2.10
CA PHE A 19 2.34 -1.51 2.18
C PHE A 19 2.48 -2.47 3.38
N LEU A 20 1.95 -2.07 4.54
CA LEU A 20 1.89 -2.95 5.71
C LEU A 20 0.99 -4.15 5.48
N ALA A 21 -0.18 -3.96 4.87
CA ALA A 21 -1.08 -5.06 4.53
C ALA A 21 -0.43 -6.06 3.55
N ALA A 22 0.33 -5.58 2.55
CA ALA A 22 1.11 -6.40 1.64
C ALA A 22 2.17 -7.23 2.39
N THR A 23 2.88 -6.60 3.31
CA THR A 23 3.92 -7.25 4.15
C THR A 23 3.32 -8.30 5.08
N VAL A 24 2.18 -8.00 5.72
CA VAL A 24 1.47 -8.95 6.58
C VAL A 24 0.89 -10.11 5.76
N GLY A 25 0.36 -9.85 4.57
CA GLY A 25 -0.10 -10.87 3.64
C GLY A 25 1.05 -11.80 3.23
N LEU A 26 2.22 -11.24 2.97
CA LEU A 26 3.44 -12.00 2.66
C LEU A 26 3.80 -12.94 3.81
N LEU A 27 3.79 -12.46 5.06
CA LEU A 27 4.12 -13.24 6.24
C LEU A 27 3.07 -14.31 6.61
N ARG A 28 1.78 -14.03 6.41
CA ARG A 28 0.68 -14.88 6.88
C ARG A 28 0.29 -15.98 5.89
N PHE A 29 0.44 -15.77 4.59
CA PHE A 29 0.04 -16.77 3.61
C PHE A 29 1.09 -17.89 3.47
N PRO A 30 0.70 -19.16 3.66
CA PRO A 30 1.64 -20.29 3.59
C PRO A 30 2.00 -20.66 2.15
N ASP A 31 1.12 -20.37 1.17
CA ASP A 31 1.28 -20.77 -0.22
C ASP A 31 1.95 -19.68 -1.09
N PHE A 32 2.81 -20.09 -2.02
CA PHE A 32 3.60 -19.18 -2.88
C PHE A 32 2.71 -18.32 -3.79
N PHE A 33 1.62 -18.87 -4.33
CA PHE A 33 0.70 -18.12 -5.20
C PHE A 33 -0.14 -17.12 -4.41
N CYS A 34 -0.60 -17.50 -3.20
CA CYS A 34 -1.31 -16.59 -2.31
C CYS A 34 -0.41 -15.44 -1.84
N ARG A 35 0.89 -15.69 -1.65
CA ARG A 35 1.89 -14.69 -1.28
C ARG A 35 2.12 -13.68 -2.41
N LEU A 36 2.33 -14.17 -3.63
CA LEU A 36 2.50 -13.36 -4.85
C LEU A 36 1.26 -12.52 -5.17
N HIS A 37 0.05 -13.08 -4.96
CA HIS A 37 -1.19 -12.33 -5.13
C HIS A 37 -1.33 -11.20 -4.09
N ALA A 38 -1.08 -11.50 -2.81
CA ALA A 38 -1.18 -10.52 -1.73
C ALA A 38 -0.20 -9.35 -1.91
N THR A 39 1.06 -9.66 -2.21
CA THR A 39 2.12 -8.68 -2.50
C THR A 39 1.84 -7.91 -3.80
N GLY A 40 1.48 -8.59 -4.88
CA GLY A 40 1.22 -7.96 -6.18
C GLY A 40 0.08 -6.93 -6.16
N LYS A 41 -1.01 -7.20 -5.45
CA LYS A 41 -2.12 -6.24 -5.29
C LYS A 41 -1.79 -5.13 -4.29
N GLY A 42 -1.18 -5.49 -3.16
CA GLY A 42 -0.91 -4.54 -2.08
C GLY A 42 0.18 -3.53 -2.43
N ASP A 43 1.30 -3.97 -3.01
CA ASP A 43 2.43 -3.10 -3.33
C ASP A 43 2.16 -2.17 -4.51
N THR A 44 1.46 -2.64 -5.54
CA THR A 44 1.12 -1.79 -6.70
C THR A 44 0.18 -0.65 -6.32
N LEU A 45 -0.83 -0.92 -5.47
CA LEU A 45 -1.72 0.11 -4.93
C LEU A 45 -1.00 1.05 -3.96
N ALA A 46 -0.12 0.53 -3.10
CA ALA A 46 0.68 1.36 -2.20
C ALA A 46 1.57 2.36 -2.97
N VAL A 47 2.29 1.89 -4.00
CA VAL A 47 3.15 2.74 -4.84
C VAL A 47 2.33 3.78 -5.61
N LEU A 48 1.18 3.40 -6.18
CA LEU A 48 0.31 4.35 -6.87
C LEU A 48 -0.15 5.48 -5.95
N LEU A 49 -0.58 5.12 -4.73
CA LEU A 49 -1.03 6.08 -3.73
C LEU A 49 0.13 6.91 -3.16
N SER A 50 1.36 6.37 -3.12
CA SER A 50 2.55 7.15 -2.75
C SER A 50 2.99 8.13 -3.85
N LEU A 51 2.64 7.89 -5.12
CA LEU A 51 3.04 8.75 -6.23
C LEU A 51 2.09 9.93 -6.42
N ILE A 52 0.81 9.76 -6.08
CA ILE A 52 -0.23 10.78 -6.22
C ILE A 52 -0.31 11.69 -4.99
N GLY A 53 0.01 11.17 -3.80
CA GLY A 53 0.03 11.92 -2.54
C GLY A 53 1.26 12.78 -2.40
#